data_AF-A0A2I0N0K2-F1
#
_entry.id   AF-A0A2I0N0K2-F1
#
_cell.length_a   1.000
_cell.length_b   1.000
_cell.length_c   1.000
_cell.angle_alpha   90.00
_cell.angle_beta   90.00
_cell.angle_gamma   90.00
#
_symmetry.space_group_name_H-M   'P 1'
#
loop_
_entity.id
_entity.type
_entity.pdbx_description
1 polymer ?
#
loop_
_entity_poly.entity_id
_entity_poly.type
_entity_poly.pdbx_seq_one_letter_code
_entity_poly.pdbx_strand_id
1 'polypeptide(L)'
;MNEILLKSIKEITIFTKEEKQEFLKVMNKLSDEKREEKYQGDKEKLEKLSSRNEELTILITKLYEYHAFGKIPIKHFDRLFNVYDTEQQNLEKQIQYFEQEIESCHKRKVDTDKFLKMIEKYTDIEELTVPMINEYIEKVIVHEAIGGRKEKDRKQQVDVYFNFIGNIQLNKNEKKLENTN
;
A
#
# COMPACT_ATOMS: atom_id res chain seq x y z
N MET A 1 23.06 6.13 0.72
CA MET A 1 21.69 6.06 1.26
C MET A 1 21.36 7.29 2.10
N ASN A 2 22.15 7.63 3.12
CA ASN A 2 21.92 8.86 3.93
C ASN A 2 21.84 10.14 3.10
N GLU A 3 22.67 10.31 2.08
CA GLU A 3 22.61 11.48 1.18
C GLU A 3 21.28 11.57 0.41
N ILE A 4 20.73 10.42 -0.03
CA ILE A 4 19.44 10.37 -0.72
C ILE A 4 18.34 10.79 0.24
N LEU A 5 18.34 10.25 1.47
CA LEU A 5 17.35 10.60 2.50
C LEU A 5 17.44 12.07 2.88
N LEU A 6 18.65 12.61 3.09
CA LEU A 6 18.86 14.01 3.47
C LEU A 6 18.34 14.94 2.36
N LYS A 7 18.65 14.61 1.11
CA LYS A 7 18.16 15.34 -0.05
C LYS A 7 16.63 15.29 -0.13
N SER A 8 16.02 14.11 -0.02
CA SER A 8 14.55 13.96 -0.04
C SER A 8 13.87 14.75 1.09
N ILE A 9 14.41 14.69 2.31
CA ILE A 9 13.90 15.42 3.47
C ILE A 9 14.03 16.94 3.27
N LYS A 10 15.16 17.43 2.74
CA LYS A 10 15.34 18.84 2.42
C LYS A 10 14.34 19.30 1.36
N GLU A 11 14.21 18.55 0.27
CA GLU A 11 13.31 18.90 -0.84
C GLU A 11 11.85 19.00 -0.39
N ILE A 12 11.36 18.02 0.39
CA ILE A 12 9.98 18.07 0.88
C ILE A 12 9.77 19.18 1.91
N THR A 13 10.77 19.46 2.74
CA THR A 13 10.73 20.55 3.74
C THR A 13 10.66 21.91 3.05
N ILE A 14 11.48 22.12 2.00
CA ILE A 14 11.46 23.35 1.21
C ILE A 14 10.13 23.51 0.49
N PHE A 15 9.67 22.48 -0.23
CA PHE A 15 8.38 22.51 -0.94
C PHE A 15 7.21 22.83 -0.01
N THR A 16 7.19 22.23 1.18
CA THR A 16 6.12 22.48 2.17
C THR A 16 6.13 23.90 2.70
N LYS A 17 7.31 24.51 2.89
CA LYS A 17 7.48 25.88 3.40
C LYS A 17 7.17 26.93 2.34
N GLU A 18 7.70 26.78 1.14
CA GLU A 18 7.57 27.76 0.05
C GLU A 18 6.20 27.68 -0.62
N GLU A 19 5.61 26.48 -0.72
CA GLU A 19 4.42 26.22 -1.53
C GLU A 19 3.33 25.50 -0.74
N LYS A 20 3.08 25.93 0.50
CA LYS A 20 2.14 25.25 1.43
C LYS A 20 0.77 24.91 0.80
N GLN A 21 0.17 25.84 0.03
CA GLN A 21 -1.12 25.59 -0.61
C GLN A 21 -1.04 24.49 -1.67
N GLU A 22 0.04 24.46 -2.46
CA GLU A 22 0.25 23.43 -3.47
C GLU A 22 0.56 22.08 -2.83
N PHE A 23 1.36 22.09 -1.75
CA PHE A 23 1.59 20.91 -0.93
C PHE A 23 0.27 20.32 -0.42
N LEU A 24 -0.64 21.13 0.14
CA LEU A 24 -1.95 20.65 0.60
C LEU A 24 -2.79 20.01 -0.53
N LYS A 25 -2.76 20.58 -1.74
CA LYS A 25 -3.47 19.99 -2.90
C LYS A 25 -2.86 18.65 -3.30
N VAL A 26 -1.53 18.58 -3.43
CA VAL A 26 -0.80 17.35 -3.73
C VAL A 26 -1.12 16.29 -2.68
N MET A 27 -1.17 16.67 -1.39
CA MET A 27 -1.51 15.75 -0.31
C MET A 27 -2.92 15.20 -0.39
N ASN A 28 -3.92 16.05 -0.70
CA ASN A 28 -5.29 15.60 -0.87
C ASN A 28 -5.40 14.61 -2.05
N LYS A 29 -4.80 14.96 -3.19
CA LYS A 29 -4.78 14.10 -4.38
C LYS A 29 -4.14 12.75 -4.10
N LEU A 30 -2.95 12.72 -3.50
CA LEU A 30 -2.26 11.48 -3.13
C LEU A 30 -3.05 10.66 -2.10
N SER A 31 -3.72 11.33 -1.16
CA SER A 31 -4.59 10.64 -0.19
C SER A 31 -5.76 9.95 -0.89
N ASP A 32 -6.37 10.59 -1.88
CA ASP A 32 -7.50 10.05 -2.63
C ASP A 32 -7.04 8.92 -3.55
N GLU A 33 -5.94 9.09 -4.30
CA GLU A 33 -5.34 8.05 -5.14
C GLU A 33 -4.96 6.81 -4.33
N LYS A 34 -4.26 6.97 -3.20
CA LYS A 34 -3.88 5.84 -2.35
C LYS A 34 -5.10 5.14 -1.73
N ARG A 35 -6.16 5.89 -1.41
CA ARG A 35 -7.41 5.31 -0.90
C ARG A 35 -8.09 4.50 -1.99
N GLU A 36 -8.15 5.02 -3.21
CA GLU A 36 -8.75 4.33 -4.36
C GLU A 36 -7.95 3.07 -4.73
N GLU A 37 -6.62 3.13 -4.80
CA GLU A 37 -5.77 1.97 -5.04
C GLU A 37 -5.96 0.89 -3.99
N LYS A 38 -5.99 1.26 -2.70
CA LYS A 38 -6.25 0.30 -1.61
C LYS A 38 -7.65 -0.29 -1.73
N TYR A 39 -8.66 0.55 -1.96
CA TYR A 39 -10.05 0.12 -2.12
C TYR A 39 -10.19 -0.88 -3.26
N GLN A 40 -9.65 -0.56 -4.44
CA GLN A 40 -9.70 -1.42 -5.61
C GLN A 40 -8.94 -2.74 -5.36
N GLY A 41 -7.76 -2.68 -4.74
CA GLY A 41 -6.98 -3.88 -4.39
C GLY A 41 -7.66 -4.77 -3.35
N ASP A 42 -8.32 -4.20 -2.34
CA ASP A 42 -9.08 -4.95 -1.34
C ASP A 42 -10.37 -5.54 -1.95
N LYS A 43 -11.04 -4.79 -2.84
CA LYS A 43 -12.23 -5.25 -3.58
C LYS A 43 -11.91 -6.43 -4.49
N GLU A 44 -10.82 -6.37 -5.26
CA GLU A 44 -10.40 -7.49 -6.12
C GLU A 44 -10.07 -8.76 -5.33
N LYS A 45 -9.47 -8.62 -4.13
CA LYS A 45 -9.24 -9.77 -3.24
C LYS A 45 -10.55 -10.32 -2.71
N LEU A 46 -11.45 -9.44 -2.27
CA LEU A 46 -12.77 -9.83 -1.78
C LEU A 46 -13.55 -10.61 -2.84
N GLU A 47 -13.58 -10.12 -4.09
CA GLU A 47 -14.24 -10.81 -5.21
C GLU A 47 -13.67 -12.23 -5.41
N LYS A 48 -12.34 -12.39 -5.44
CA LYS A 48 -11.71 -13.70 -5.59
C LYS A 48 -12.02 -14.66 -4.44
N LEU A 49 -11.97 -14.16 -3.20
CA LEU A 49 -12.27 -14.95 -2.01
C LEU A 49 -13.74 -15.39 -2.00
N SER A 50 -14.66 -14.48 -2.31
CA SER A 50 -16.10 -14.74 -2.39
C SER A 50 -16.43 -15.76 -3.49
N SER A 51 -15.86 -15.61 -4.69
CA SER A 51 -16.04 -16.60 -5.77
C SER A 51 -15.55 -17.98 -5.35
N ARG A 52 -14.39 -18.07 -4.69
CA ARG A 52 -13.88 -19.35 -4.18
C ARG A 52 -14.80 -19.95 -3.10
N ASN A 53 -15.36 -19.11 -2.24
CA ASN A 53 -16.30 -19.53 -1.19
C ASN A 53 -17.60 -20.11 -1.79
N GLU A 54 -18.12 -19.48 -2.85
CA GLU A 54 -19.28 -19.97 -3.61
C GLU A 54 -18.96 -21.29 -4.32
N GLU A 55 -17.79 -21.43 -4.93
CA GLU A 55 -17.34 -22.69 -5.52
C GLU A 55 -17.31 -23.83 -4.49
N LEU A 56 -16.76 -23.58 -3.30
CA LEU A 56 -16.74 -24.56 -2.21
C LEU A 56 -18.16 -24.95 -1.78
N THR A 57 -19.07 -23.99 -1.72
CA THR A 57 -20.48 -24.26 -1.41
C THR A 57 -21.10 -25.24 -2.41
N ILE A 58 -20.83 -25.05 -3.71
CA ILE A 58 -21.30 -25.97 -4.77
C ILE A 58 -20.65 -27.35 -4.61
N LEU A 59 -19.34 -27.41 -4.33
CA LEU A 59 -18.62 -28.68 -4.16
C LEU A 59 -19.12 -29.46 -2.95
N ILE A 60 -19.35 -28.79 -1.82
CA ILE A 60 -19.89 -29.38 -0.59
C ILE A 60 -21.30 -29.91 -0.84
N THR A 61 -22.16 -29.14 -1.51
CA THR A 61 -23.53 -29.56 -1.88
C THR A 61 -23.50 -30.85 -2.70
N LYS A 62 -22.68 -30.91 -3.75
CA LYS A 62 -22.49 -32.11 -4.56
C LYS A 62 -21.94 -33.28 -3.75
N LEU A 63 -20.99 -33.03 -2.84
CA LEU A 63 -20.42 -34.06 -1.99
C LEU A 63 -21.50 -34.72 -1.11
N TYR A 64 -22.43 -33.94 -0.56
CA TYR A 64 -23.60 -34.45 0.16
C TYR A 64 -24.51 -35.29 -0.75
N GLU A 65 -24.85 -34.81 -1.94
CA GLU A 65 -25.69 -35.55 -2.90
C GLU A 65 -25.07 -36.91 -3.27
N TYR A 66 -23.79 -36.94 -3.64
CA TYR A 66 -23.09 -38.16 -4.01
C TYR A 66 -22.98 -39.15 -2.85
N HIS A 67 -22.81 -38.66 -1.62
CA HIS A 67 -22.83 -39.51 -0.44
C HIS A 67 -24.24 -40.09 -0.19
N ALA A 68 -25.28 -39.27 -0.28
CA ALA A 68 -26.68 -39.72 -0.13
C ALA A 68 -27.08 -40.77 -1.17
N PHE A 69 -26.53 -40.68 -2.40
CA PHE A 69 -26.70 -41.70 -3.44
C PHE A 69 -25.83 -42.95 -3.27
N GLY A 70 -25.07 -43.07 -2.17
CA GLY A 70 -24.20 -44.22 -1.89
C GLY A 70 -22.97 -44.31 -2.81
N LYS A 71 -22.69 -43.28 -3.62
CA LYS A 71 -21.54 -43.26 -4.54
C LYS A 71 -20.22 -42.94 -3.84
N ILE A 72 -20.28 -42.35 -2.64
CA ILE A 72 -19.11 -42.00 -1.83
C ILE A 72 -19.24 -42.67 -0.45
N PRO A 73 -18.29 -43.53 -0.04
CA PRO A 73 -18.25 -44.08 1.31
C PRO A 73 -18.05 -43.00 2.37
N ILE A 74 -18.64 -43.19 3.56
CA ILE A 74 -18.64 -42.18 4.63
C ILE A 74 -17.23 -41.70 5.03
N LYS A 75 -16.26 -42.62 5.10
CA LYS A 75 -14.86 -42.28 5.41
C LYS A 75 -14.26 -41.27 4.42
N HIS A 76 -14.61 -41.37 3.13
CA HIS A 76 -14.13 -40.44 2.11
C HIS A 76 -14.89 -39.13 2.13
N PHE A 77 -16.20 -39.20 2.42
CA PHE A 77 -17.03 -38.03 2.66
C PHE A 77 -16.45 -37.18 3.80
N ASP A 78 -16.28 -37.75 4.99
CA ASP A 78 -15.79 -37.03 6.17
C ASP A 78 -14.45 -36.34 5.90
N ARG A 79 -13.53 -37.05 5.24
CA ARG A 79 -12.20 -36.51 4.89
C ARG A 79 -12.31 -35.32 3.94
N LEU A 80 -13.08 -35.42 2.86
CA LEU A 80 -13.21 -34.34 1.87
C LEU A 80 -14.00 -33.17 2.43
N PHE A 81 -15.07 -33.45 3.17
CA PHE A 81 -15.88 -32.45 3.83
C PHE A 81 -15.04 -31.61 4.80
N ASN A 82 -14.25 -32.25 5.67
CA ASN A 82 -13.40 -31.53 6.62
C ASN A 82 -12.37 -30.61 5.92
N VAL A 83 -11.84 -31.02 4.76
CA VAL A 83 -10.92 -30.18 3.98
C VAL A 83 -11.64 -28.93 3.45
N TYR A 84 -12.80 -29.12 2.82
CA TYR A 84 -13.55 -27.99 2.25
C TYR A 84 -14.12 -27.07 3.34
N ASP A 85 -14.65 -27.62 4.43
CA ASP A 85 -15.16 -26.86 5.58
C ASP A 85 -14.04 -26.02 6.22
N THR A 86 -12.85 -26.59 6.40
CA THR A 86 -11.69 -25.84 6.92
C THR A 86 -11.28 -24.70 5.98
N GLU A 87 -11.25 -24.94 4.67
CA GLU A 87 -10.96 -23.90 3.68
C GLU A 87 -12.03 -22.80 3.71
N GLN A 88 -13.30 -23.18 3.75
CA GLN A 88 -14.45 -22.27 3.78
C GLN A 88 -14.42 -21.35 5.00
N GLN A 89 -14.21 -21.89 6.20
CA GLN A 89 -14.08 -21.10 7.43
C GLN A 89 -12.91 -20.11 7.38
N ASN A 90 -11.82 -20.47 6.71
CA ASN A 90 -10.69 -19.57 6.53
C ASN A 90 -10.98 -18.47 5.50
N LEU A 91 -11.73 -18.78 4.44
CA LEU A 91 -12.19 -17.79 3.46
C LEU A 91 -13.17 -16.80 4.10
N GLU A 92 -14.15 -17.27 4.88
CA GLU A 92 -15.12 -16.42 5.57
C GLU A 92 -14.46 -15.39 6.50
N LYS A 93 -13.43 -15.80 7.25
CA LYS A 93 -12.63 -14.88 8.08
C LYS A 93 -11.92 -13.81 7.25
N GLN A 94 -11.35 -14.21 6.11
CA GLN A 94 -10.67 -13.26 5.22
C GLN A 94 -11.65 -12.31 4.52
N ILE A 95 -12.80 -12.82 4.08
CA ILE A 95 -13.89 -12.03 3.52
C ILE A 95 -14.32 -10.97 4.52
N GLN A 96 -14.65 -11.37 5.76
CA GLN A 96 -15.03 -10.45 6.83
C GLN A 96 -13.96 -9.39 7.10
N TYR A 97 -12.68 -9.79 7.10
CA TYR A 97 -11.57 -8.86 7.26
C TYR A 97 -11.52 -7.82 6.12
N PHE A 98 -11.63 -8.24 4.86
CA PHE A 98 -11.58 -7.33 3.72
C PHE A 98 -12.82 -6.43 3.62
N GLU A 99 -14.00 -6.92 3.99
CA GLU A 99 -15.22 -6.10 4.11
C GLU A 99 -15.02 -4.97 5.14
N GLN A 100 -14.45 -5.28 6.31
CA GLN A 100 -14.11 -4.28 7.33
C GLN A 100 -13.04 -3.31 6.84
N GLU A 101 -12.02 -3.80 6.13
CA GLU A 101 -10.96 -2.94 5.59
C GLU A 101 -11.51 -1.95 4.56
N ILE A 102 -12.42 -2.38 3.70
CA ILE A 102 -13.13 -1.54 2.73
C ILE A 102 -13.98 -0.49 3.46
N GLU A 103 -14.76 -0.88 4.47
CA GLU A 103 -15.56 0.06 5.28
C GLU A 103 -14.64 1.08 5.99
N SER A 104 -13.47 0.65 6.46
CA SER A 104 -12.47 1.48 7.11
C SER A 104 -11.72 2.42 6.14
N CYS A 105 -11.73 2.11 4.84
CA CYS A 105 -10.95 2.83 3.83
C CYS A 105 -11.37 4.31 3.76
N HIS A 106 -12.64 4.60 4.05
CA HIS A 106 -13.18 5.96 4.14
C HIS A 106 -12.70 6.76 5.37
N LYS A 107 -12.15 6.11 6.40
CA LYS A 107 -11.77 6.73 7.68
C LYS A 107 -10.29 7.11 7.78
N ARG A 108 -9.40 6.44 7.04
CA ARG A 108 -7.96 6.78 7.03
C ARG A 108 -7.72 8.02 6.17
N LYS A 109 -7.36 9.13 6.81
CA LYS A 109 -6.86 10.35 6.16
C LYS A 109 -5.36 10.43 6.31
N VAL A 110 -4.68 10.88 5.27
CA VAL A 110 -3.35 11.48 5.38
C VAL A 110 -3.42 12.56 6.47
N ASP A 111 -2.50 12.50 7.44
CA ASP A 111 -2.47 13.45 8.56
C ASP A 111 -1.49 14.58 8.26
N THR A 112 -1.89 15.42 7.30
CA THR A 112 -1.07 16.54 6.81
C THR A 112 -0.71 17.50 7.95
N ASP A 113 -1.57 17.65 8.95
CA ASP A 113 -1.33 18.51 10.11
C ASP A 113 -0.18 17.98 10.99
N LYS A 114 -0.10 16.66 11.21
CA LYS A 114 1.05 16.06 11.92
C LYS A 114 2.35 16.26 11.15
N PHE A 115 2.32 16.13 9.82
CA PHE A 115 3.52 16.35 9.00
C PHE A 115 3.99 17.80 9.05
N LEU A 116 3.07 18.76 8.97
CA LEU A 116 3.39 20.19 9.10
C LEU A 116 4.05 20.50 10.46
N LYS A 117 3.50 19.99 11.56
CA LYS A 117 4.10 20.13 12.90
C LYS A 117 5.50 19.51 12.99
N MET A 118 5.72 18.38 12.34
CA MET A 118 7.04 17.75 12.30
C MET A 118 8.06 18.61 11.54
N ILE A 119 7.67 19.23 10.43
CA ILE A 119 8.55 20.14 9.68
C ILE A 119 8.93 21.37 10.51
N GLU A 120 8.00 21.91 11.30
CA GLU A 120 8.28 23.05 12.18
C GLU A 120 9.33 22.72 13.26
N LYS A 121 9.44 21.45 13.68
CA LYS A 121 10.40 20.99 14.69
C LYS A 121 11.85 20.97 14.18
N TYR A 122 12.06 20.78 12.87
CA TYR A 122 13.40 20.66 12.28
C TYR A 122 13.60 21.66 11.14
N THR A 123 14.03 22.87 11.51
CA THR A 123 14.54 23.88 10.58
C THR A 123 16.02 23.66 10.29
N ASP A 124 16.42 23.83 9.02
CA ASP A 124 17.82 23.86 8.56
C ASP A 124 18.65 22.61 8.92
N ILE A 125 18.16 21.45 8.46
CA ILE A 125 18.80 20.15 8.68
C ILE A 125 20.12 20.07 7.90
N GLU A 126 21.26 20.18 8.57
CA GLU A 126 22.57 19.96 7.95
C GLU A 126 22.94 18.47 7.86
N GLU A 127 22.67 17.72 8.93
CA GLU A 127 22.98 16.28 9.05
C GLU A 127 21.77 15.49 9.57
N LEU A 128 21.58 14.26 9.08
CA LEU A 128 20.52 13.37 9.54
C LEU A 128 20.94 12.61 10.78
N THR A 129 20.15 12.75 11.85
CA THR A 129 20.25 11.88 13.03
C THR A 129 19.30 10.69 12.91
N VAL A 130 19.62 9.58 13.58
CA VAL A 130 18.74 8.39 13.61
C VAL A 130 17.32 8.72 14.10
N PRO A 131 17.12 9.52 15.17
CA PRO A 131 15.78 9.94 15.58
C PRO A 131 15.03 10.71 14.48
N MET A 132 15.71 11.60 13.76
CA MET A 132 15.08 12.35 12.65
C MET A 132 14.68 11.43 11.50
N ILE A 133 15.49 10.44 11.15
CA ILE A 133 15.13 9.46 10.13
C ILE A 133 13.86 8.70 10.57
N ASN A 134 13.81 8.24 11.83
CA ASN A 134 12.64 7.53 12.35
C ASN A 134 11.38 8.41 12.40
N GLU A 135 11.52 9.72 12.62
CA GLU A 135 10.40 10.66 12.59
C GLU A 135 9.95 10.98 11.16
N TYR A 136 10.88 11.20 10.22
CA TYR A 136 10.54 11.58 8.85
C TYR A 136 10.15 10.40 7.96
N ILE A 137 10.76 9.23 8.13
CA ILE A 137 10.72 8.13 7.17
C ILE A 137 9.89 6.97 7.72
N GLU A 138 8.84 6.59 7.00
CA GLU A 138 8.04 5.39 7.25
C GLU A 138 8.79 4.15 6.77
N LYS A 139 9.27 4.19 5.52
CA LYS A 139 10.05 3.10 4.90
C LYS A 139 10.83 3.60 3.68
N VAL A 140 11.82 2.81 3.29
CA VAL A 140 12.58 2.99 2.04
C VAL A 140 12.45 1.71 1.22
N ILE A 141 11.97 1.83 -0.01
CA ILE A 141 11.90 0.70 -0.95
C ILE A 141 13.06 0.85 -1.94
N VAL A 142 13.93 -0.15 -1.96
CA VAL A 142 15.04 -0.22 -2.90
C VAL A 142 14.69 -1.25 -3.96
N HIS A 143 14.55 -0.80 -5.20
CA HIS A 143 14.24 -1.67 -6.31
C HIS A 143 15.50 -2.37 -6.83
N GLU A 144 15.29 -3.44 -7.60
CA GLU A 144 16.37 -4.11 -8.30
C GLU A 144 17.09 -3.15 -9.24
N ALA A 145 18.42 -3.29 -9.33
CA ALA A 145 19.20 -2.45 -10.21
C ALA A 145 18.99 -2.86 -11.67
N ILE A 146 18.74 -1.88 -12.53
CA ILE A 146 18.49 -2.06 -13.96
C ILE A 146 19.72 -1.56 -14.73
N GLY A 147 20.20 -2.33 -15.72
CA GLY A 147 21.34 -1.95 -16.57
C GLY A 147 22.40 -3.04 -16.75
N GLY A 148 23.37 -2.78 -17.63
CA GLY A 148 24.44 -3.73 -17.96
C GLY A 148 25.49 -3.90 -16.84
N ARG A 149 26.32 -4.96 -16.91
CA ARG A 149 27.41 -5.25 -15.95
C ARG A 149 28.49 -4.15 -15.85
N LYS A 150 28.47 -3.14 -16.72
CA LYS A 150 29.36 -1.98 -16.64
C LYS A 150 28.77 -0.97 -15.67
N GLU A 151 29.56 -0.59 -14.67
CA GLU A 151 29.18 0.28 -13.54
C GLU A 151 28.51 1.60 -13.98
N LYS A 152 28.84 2.12 -15.17
CA LYS A 152 28.27 3.35 -15.74
C LYS A 152 26.79 3.28 -16.15
N ASP A 153 26.25 2.09 -16.44
CA ASP A 153 24.87 1.94 -16.93
C ASP A 153 23.92 1.38 -15.86
N ARG A 154 24.43 1.06 -14.67
CA ARG A 154 23.66 0.52 -13.56
C ARG A 154 22.88 1.64 -12.86
N LYS A 155 21.56 1.62 -12.99
CA LYS A 155 20.64 2.52 -12.28
C LYS A 155 19.89 1.73 -11.22
N GLN A 156 19.74 2.32 -10.03
CA GLN A 156 18.95 1.72 -8.96
C GLN A 156 17.92 2.74 -8.48
N GLN A 157 16.65 2.37 -8.55
CA GLN A 157 15.56 3.21 -8.06
C GLN A 157 15.42 3.03 -6.55
N VAL A 158 15.26 4.15 -5.84
CA VAL A 158 15.03 4.20 -4.40
C VAL A 158 13.82 5.08 -4.14
N ASP A 159 12.79 4.49 -3.55
CA ASP A 159 11.55 5.16 -3.21
C ASP A 159 11.52 5.42 -1.70
N VAL A 160 11.31 6.69 -1.32
CA VAL A 160 11.28 7.13 0.08
C VAL A 160 9.84 7.42 0.48
N TYR A 161 9.34 6.75 1.51
CA TYR A 161 8.03 6.99 2.08
C TYR A 161 8.19 7.78 3.36
N PHE A 162 7.56 8.95 3.42
CA PHE A 162 7.54 9.79 4.60
C PHE A 162 6.41 9.38 5.54
N ASN A 163 6.66 9.48 6.84
CA ASN A 163 5.60 9.34 7.83
C ASN A 163 4.48 10.36 7.56
N PHE A 164 3.25 9.96 7.83
CA PHE A 164 2.01 10.74 7.66
C PHE A 164 1.56 11.01 6.22
N ILE A 165 2.50 11.13 5.27
CA ILE A 165 2.21 11.60 3.90
C ILE A 165 2.58 10.60 2.80
N GLY A 166 3.30 9.53 3.10
CA GLY A 166 3.66 8.51 2.13
C GLY A 166 4.76 8.95 1.16
N ASN A 167 4.78 8.35 -0.03
CA ASN A 167 5.76 8.68 -1.07
C ASN A 167 5.24 9.86 -1.91
N ILE A 168 6.03 10.92 -1.99
CA ILE A 168 5.73 12.09 -2.81
C ILE A 168 6.84 12.23 -3.84
N GLN A 169 6.47 12.11 -5.11
CA GLN A 169 7.37 12.42 -6.21
C GLN A 169 7.26 13.90 -6.53
N LEU A 170 8.22 14.68 -6.02
CA LEU A 170 8.35 16.09 -6.39
C LEU A 170 8.87 16.18 -7.82
N ASN A 171 7.97 16.31 -8.79
CA ASN A 171 8.32 16.51 -10.19
C ASN A 171 9.01 17.86 -10.38
N LYS A 172 10.34 17.87 -10.43
CA LYS A 172 11.15 19.08 -10.65
C LYS A 172 11.08 19.67 -12.08
N ASN A 173 10.23 19.14 -12.95
CA ASN A 173 10.30 19.43 -14.40
C ASN A 173 9.31 20.49 -14.91
N GLU A 174 8.43 21.06 -14.08
CA GLU A 174 7.46 22.06 -14.58
C GLU A 174 7.88 23.52 -14.38
N LYS A 175 8.91 23.82 -13.57
CA LYS A 175 9.36 25.21 -13.32
C LYS A 175 10.40 25.76 -14.32
N LYS A 176 10.66 25.11 -15.45
CA LYS A 176 11.63 25.60 -16.46
C LYS A 176 11.03 26.13 -17.78
N LEU A 177 9.70 26.20 -17.92
CA LEU A 177 9.08 26.60 -19.19
C LEU A 177 8.37 27.96 -19.20
N GLU A 178 8.29 28.71 -18.09
CA GLU A 178 7.57 30.00 -18.08
C GLU A 178 8.46 31.27 -18.06
N ASN A 179 9.80 31.14 -17.97
CA ASN A 179 10.70 32.32 -18.00
C ASN A 179 11.49 32.42 -19.31
N THR A 180 10.79 32.36 -20.43
CA THR A 180 11.28 32.94 -21.70
C THR A 180 10.07 33.40 -22.51
N ASN A 181 9.68 34.67 -22.32
CA ASN A 181 9.05 35.52 -23.33
C ASN A 181 9.17 36.98 -22.87
#